data_AF-A0A2N4UW96-F1
#
_entry.id   AF-A0A2N4UW96-F1
#
_cell.length_a   1.000
_cell.length_b   1.000
_cell.length_c   1.000
_cell.angle_alpha   90.00
_cell.angle_beta   90.00
_cell.angle_gamma   90.00
#
_symmetry.space_group_name_H-M   'P 1'
#
loop_
_entity.id
_entity.type
_entity.pdbx_description
1 polymer ?
#
loop_
_entity_poly.entity_id
_entity_poly.type
_entity_poly.pdbx_seq_one_letter_code
_entity_poly.pdbx_strand_id
1 'polypeptide(L)'
;MFSKSKSIKSWSQSVSHAGIMNQIALALTVAVIVLIFMVMSKKETVIVVPPTFNEEITFVGNQASEAYKTGWGLFTANLAGNISERNQAFVVDTLRKMFRAKDADNFEHQLQAQVDALKVRGVRESFTSLDLIYNSDVDLVWVYGDKKTVSTRTGASTTQKWTYEIRITASNGMPKIDHFSQYSGAPETRSRVKAIKEANADKAERQEGEQLKPDDLDVPLPDDSIKDNK
;
A
#
# COMPACT_ATOMS: atom_id res chain seq x y z
N MET A 1 81.77 19.68 6.34
CA MET A 1 80.89 18.54 5.96
C MET A 1 79.79 18.44 7.01
N PHE A 2 78.63 19.07 6.79
CA PHE A 2 77.56 19.13 7.80
C PHE A 2 76.63 17.91 7.69
N SER A 3 76.62 17.08 8.73
CA SER A 3 75.72 15.94 8.91
C SER A 3 74.27 16.43 8.97
N LYS A 4 73.45 16.09 7.96
CA LYS A 4 71.99 16.31 8.01
C LYS A 4 71.42 15.48 9.17
N SER A 5 71.01 16.15 10.25
CA SER A 5 70.58 15.50 11.48
C SER A 5 69.34 14.61 11.26
N LYS A 6 69.32 13.45 11.93
CA LYS A 6 68.23 12.46 11.89
C LYS A 6 66.86 13.07 12.28
N SER A 7 66.86 14.14 13.07
CA SER A 7 65.65 14.79 13.58
C SER A 7 64.81 15.47 12.49
N ILE A 8 65.45 16.03 11.45
CA ILE A 8 64.72 16.68 10.34
C ILE A 8 64.02 15.64 9.46
N LYS A 9 64.65 14.47 9.27
CA LYS A 9 64.03 13.33 8.57
C LYS A 9 62.85 12.75 9.36
N SER A 10 62.99 12.64 10.68
CA SER A 10 61.92 12.15 11.58
C SER A 10 60.70 13.10 11.57
N TRP A 11 60.93 14.42 11.56
CA TRP A 11 59.83 15.39 11.54
C TRP A 11 59.08 15.38 10.20
N SER A 12 59.79 15.34 9.07
CA SER A 12 59.14 15.18 7.76
C SER A 12 58.41 13.84 7.61
N GLN A 13 58.93 12.77 8.23
CA GLN A 13 58.25 11.47 8.26
C GLN A 13 56.99 11.52 9.13
N SER A 14 57.02 12.13 10.32
CA SER A 14 55.81 12.28 11.15
C SER A 14 54.73 13.11 10.47
N VAL A 15 55.09 14.18 9.76
CA VAL A 15 54.14 15.01 9.00
C VAL A 15 53.56 14.25 7.80
N SER A 16 54.35 13.39 7.13
CA SER A 16 53.82 12.55 6.04
C SER A 16 52.86 11.47 6.53
N HIS A 17 53.12 10.88 7.70
CA HIS A 17 52.21 9.90 8.31
C HIS A 17 50.89 10.55 8.74
N ALA A 18 50.92 11.79 9.22
CA ALA A 18 49.70 12.56 9.52
C ALA A 18 48.85 12.83 8.27
N GLY A 19 49.48 13.12 7.12
CA GLY A 19 48.80 13.27 5.84
C GLY A 19 48.13 11.98 5.36
N ILE A 20 48.84 10.84 5.47
CA ILE A 20 48.31 9.51 5.13
C ILE A 20 47.14 9.14 6.05
N MET A 21 47.26 9.42 7.36
CA MET A 21 46.20 9.17 8.34
C MET A 21 44.93 9.98 8.03
N ASN A 22 45.09 11.23 7.59
CA ASN A 22 43.96 12.07 7.19
C ASN A 22 43.28 11.57 5.90
N GLN A 23 44.06 11.04 4.94
CA GLN A 23 43.51 10.42 3.73
C GLN A 23 42.71 9.15 4.04
N ILE A 24 43.18 8.33 4.98
CA ILE A 24 42.45 7.14 5.44
C ILE A 24 41.16 7.54 6.16
N ALA A 25 41.21 8.56 7.03
CA ALA A 25 40.02 9.08 7.71
C ALA A 25 38.97 9.64 6.73
N LEU A 26 39.42 10.35 5.68
CA LEU A 26 38.55 10.83 4.61
C LEU A 26 37.90 9.66 3.85
N ALA A 27 38.67 8.64 3.47
CA ALA A 27 38.16 7.46 2.79
C ALA A 27 37.11 6.70 3.65
N LEU A 28 37.35 6.60 4.95
CA LEU A 28 36.43 5.97 5.90
C LEU A 28 35.13 6.78 6.04
N THR A 29 35.23 8.11 6.07
CA THR A 29 34.07 9.01 6.09
C THR A 29 33.20 8.84 4.84
N VAL A 30 33.83 8.77 3.66
CA VAL A 30 33.12 8.51 2.40
C VAL A 30 32.44 7.15 2.40
N ALA A 31 33.12 6.10 2.88
CA ALA A 31 32.53 4.76 2.99
C ALA A 31 31.31 4.74 3.92
N VAL A 32 31.35 5.46 5.05
CA VAL A 32 30.20 5.60 5.97
C VAL A 32 29.05 6.35 5.30
N ILE A 33 29.32 7.42 4.55
CA ILE A 33 28.27 8.15 3.80
C ILE A 33 27.61 7.25 2.75
N VAL A 34 28.40 6.46 2.00
CA VAL A 34 27.87 5.50 1.03
C VAL A 34 27.03 4.43 1.73
N LEU A 35 27.48 3.92 2.88
CA LEU A 35 26.70 2.97 3.68
C LEU A 35 25.40 3.58 4.20
N ILE A 36 25.40 4.84 4.64
CA ILE A 36 24.19 5.55 5.06
C ILE A 36 23.21 5.67 3.88
N PHE A 37 23.68 6.08 2.70
CA PHE A 37 22.84 6.13 1.49
C PHE A 37 22.27 4.76 1.12
N MET A 38 23.08 3.70 1.25
CA MET A 38 22.66 2.33 0.98
C MET A 38 21.63 1.85 2.01
N VAL A 39 21.84 2.15 3.30
CA VAL A 39 20.92 1.81 4.40
C VAL A 39 19.61 2.58 4.29
N MET A 40 19.65 3.88 4.00
CA MET A 40 18.45 4.68 3.73
C MET A 40 17.68 4.19 2.49
N SER A 41 18.38 3.57 1.53
CA SER A 41 17.76 2.94 0.36
C SER A 41 17.26 1.52 0.63
N LYS A 42 17.61 0.91 1.78
CA LYS A 42 17.05 -0.38 2.19
C LYS A 42 15.65 -0.16 2.74
N LYS A 43 14.66 -0.74 2.06
CA LYS A 43 13.27 -0.73 2.51
C LYS A 43 13.15 -1.75 3.64
N GLU A 44 12.85 -1.28 4.85
CA GLU A 44 12.65 -2.12 6.03
C GLU A 44 11.47 -3.08 5.82
N THR A 45 11.73 -4.38 5.99
CA THR A 45 10.71 -5.44 5.96
C THR A 45 10.08 -5.52 7.35
N VAL A 46 9.01 -4.75 7.60
CA VAL A 46 8.22 -4.91 8.83
C VAL A 46 7.19 -6.01 8.58
N ILE A 47 7.38 -7.13 9.27
CA ILE A 47 6.53 -8.31 9.23
C ILE A 47 5.35 -8.08 10.18
N VAL A 48 4.15 -7.85 9.63
CA VAL A 48 2.89 -7.93 10.40
C VAL A 48 2.14 -9.17 9.92
N VAL A 49 2.05 -10.18 10.78
CA VAL A 49 1.54 -11.52 10.45
C VAL A 49 0.12 -11.71 11.00
N PRO A 50 -0.87 -11.97 10.13
CA PRO A 50 -2.03 -12.78 10.47
C PRO A 50 -1.64 -14.27 10.55
N PRO A 51 -2.16 -15.05 11.51
CA PRO A 51 -1.65 -16.37 11.92
C PRO A 51 -1.79 -17.53 10.91
N THR A 52 -2.08 -17.28 9.62
CA THR A 52 -2.47 -18.32 8.65
C THR A 52 -1.57 -18.43 7.41
N PHE A 53 -0.34 -17.90 7.43
CA PHE A 53 0.53 -17.94 6.25
C PHE A 53 1.56 -19.09 6.27
N ASN A 54 1.51 -19.95 5.23
CA ASN A 54 2.46 -21.03 4.97
C ASN A 54 3.49 -20.70 3.86
N GLU A 55 3.46 -19.48 3.30
CA GLU A 55 4.31 -19.07 2.17
C GLU A 55 5.21 -17.86 2.51
N GLU A 56 6.37 -17.78 1.85
CA GLU A 56 7.36 -16.71 2.05
C GLU A 56 6.85 -15.39 1.46
N ILE A 57 6.58 -14.42 2.33
CA ILE A 57 6.13 -13.08 1.94
C ILE A 57 7.37 -12.23 1.60
N THR A 58 7.50 -11.85 0.34
CA THR A 58 8.55 -10.91 -0.12
C THR A 58 7.93 -9.55 -0.45
N PHE A 59 8.61 -8.47 -0.06
CA PHE A 59 8.26 -7.11 -0.44
C PHE A 59 9.31 -6.60 -1.43
N VAL A 60 8.95 -6.49 -2.71
CA VAL A 60 9.82 -5.84 -3.70
C VAL A 60 9.34 -4.39 -3.85
N GLY A 61 9.96 -3.49 -3.09
CA GLY A 61 9.63 -2.08 -3.17
C GLY A 61 8.33 -1.71 -2.44
N ASN A 62 7.36 -1.15 -3.16
CA ASN A 62 6.02 -0.83 -2.65
C ASN A 62 4.98 -1.90 -3.06
N GLN A 63 5.41 -2.98 -3.69
CA GLN A 63 4.55 -4.09 -4.09
C GLN A 63 4.64 -5.19 -3.04
N ALA A 64 3.52 -5.41 -2.35
CA ALA A 64 3.33 -6.60 -1.53
C ALA A 64 3.25 -7.84 -2.43
N SER A 65 3.78 -8.97 -1.94
CA SER A 65 3.61 -10.25 -2.62
C SER A 65 2.13 -10.61 -2.77
N GLU A 66 1.84 -11.46 -3.75
CA GLU A 66 0.52 -12.07 -3.91
C GLU A 66 0.06 -12.71 -2.60
N ALA A 67 0.90 -13.54 -1.96
CA ALA A 67 0.62 -14.16 -0.67
C ALA A 67 0.19 -13.14 0.40
N TYR A 68 0.87 -12.01 0.52
CA TYR A 68 0.47 -10.97 1.47
C TYR A 68 -0.95 -10.45 1.19
N LYS A 69 -1.24 -10.12 -0.07
CA LYS A 69 -2.54 -9.57 -0.46
C LYS A 69 -3.65 -10.59 -0.30
N THR A 70 -3.40 -11.83 -0.70
CA THR A 70 -4.39 -12.91 -0.62
C THR A 70 -4.78 -13.21 0.81
N GLY A 71 -3.83 -13.35 1.75
CA GLY A 71 -4.23 -13.66 3.13
C GLY A 71 -4.72 -12.45 3.93
N TRP A 72 -4.29 -11.21 3.63
CA TRP A 72 -4.99 -10.04 4.19
C TRP A 72 -6.40 -9.88 3.60
N GLY A 73 -6.60 -10.25 2.33
CA GLY A 73 -7.91 -10.32 1.69
C GLY A 73 -8.79 -11.35 2.37
N LEU A 74 -8.26 -12.56 2.60
CA LEU A 74 -8.93 -13.62 3.34
C LEU A 74 -9.28 -13.19 4.77
N PHE A 75 -8.35 -12.58 5.49
CA PHE A 75 -8.56 -12.07 6.84
C PHE A 75 -9.69 -11.03 6.87
N THR A 76 -9.65 -10.07 5.95
CA THR A 76 -10.65 -9.01 5.83
C THR A 76 -12.03 -9.58 5.51
N ALA A 77 -12.12 -10.50 4.54
CA ALA A 77 -13.37 -11.16 4.15
C ALA A 77 -13.95 -11.99 5.31
N ASN A 78 -13.12 -12.69 6.07
CA ASN A 78 -13.57 -13.47 7.22
C ASN A 78 -14.07 -12.58 8.35
N LEU A 79 -13.41 -11.46 8.65
CA LEU A 79 -13.88 -10.50 9.65
C LEU A 79 -15.21 -9.86 9.24
N ALA A 80 -15.27 -9.31 8.02
CA ALA A 80 -16.47 -8.64 7.52
C ALA A 80 -17.65 -9.61 7.37
N GLY A 81 -17.39 -10.82 6.87
CA GLY A 81 -18.43 -11.84 6.66
C GLY A 81 -18.92 -12.55 7.92
N ASN A 82 -18.22 -12.42 9.03
CA ASN A 82 -18.61 -12.98 10.34
C ASN A 82 -18.85 -11.88 11.38
N ILE A 83 -19.27 -10.70 10.94
CA ILE A 83 -19.69 -9.62 11.82
C ILE A 83 -21.04 -9.94 12.47
N SER A 84 -21.16 -9.61 13.75
CA SER A 84 -22.34 -9.82 14.58
C SER A 84 -22.46 -8.70 15.60
N GLU A 85 -23.60 -8.61 16.27
CA GLU A 85 -23.83 -7.62 17.33
C GLU A 85 -22.79 -7.70 18.46
N ARG A 86 -22.24 -8.90 18.71
CA ARG A 86 -21.30 -9.15 19.82
C ARG A 86 -19.88 -8.69 19.51
N ASN A 87 -19.45 -8.82 18.26
CA ASN A 87 -18.08 -8.50 17.83
C ASN A 87 -18.00 -7.24 16.94
N GLN A 88 -19.12 -6.55 16.67
CA GLN A 88 -19.17 -5.38 15.78
C GLN A 88 -18.08 -4.34 16.10
N ALA A 89 -17.91 -3.98 17.38
CA ALA A 89 -16.97 -2.94 17.78
C ALA A 89 -15.51 -3.33 17.49
N PHE A 90 -15.19 -4.61 17.72
CA PHE A 90 -13.87 -5.16 17.42
C PHE A 90 -13.61 -5.22 15.91
N VAL A 91 -14.58 -5.71 15.14
CA VAL A 91 -14.45 -5.84 13.68
C VAL A 91 -14.31 -4.46 13.04
N VAL A 92 -15.16 -3.51 13.42
CA VAL A 92 -15.13 -2.13 12.91
C VAL A 92 -13.80 -1.46 13.24
N ASP A 93 -13.35 -1.46 14.49
CA ASP A 93 -12.07 -0.83 14.88
C ASP A 93 -10.87 -1.47 14.16
N THR A 94 -10.87 -2.80 14.02
CA THR A 94 -9.79 -3.53 13.34
C THR A 94 -9.74 -3.19 11.85
N LEU A 95 -10.87 -3.27 11.15
CA LEU A 95 -10.92 -2.99 9.72
C LEU A 95 -10.69 -1.51 9.43
N ARG A 96 -11.23 -0.59 10.25
CA ARG A 96 -11.07 0.87 10.10
C ARG A 96 -9.59 1.27 9.99
N LYS A 97 -8.71 0.66 10.79
CA LYS A 97 -7.26 0.91 10.78
C LYS A 97 -6.58 0.49 9.47
N MET A 98 -7.18 -0.44 8.74
CA MET A 98 -6.70 -0.86 7.43
C MET A 98 -7.21 0.04 6.29
N PHE A 99 -8.24 0.86 6.49
CA PHE A 99 -8.63 1.84 5.47
C PHE A 99 -7.74 3.09 5.52
N ARG A 100 -7.73 3.85 4.43
CA ARG A 100 -7.20 5.22 4.43
C ARG A 100 -8.18 6.12 5.19
N ALA A 101 -7.68 7.15 5.87
CA ALA A 101 -8.50 8.03 6.71
C ALA A 101 -9.74 8.58 5.98
N LYS A 102 -9.61 8.91 4.68
CA LYS A 102 -10.71 9.41 3.84
C LYS A 102 -11.84 8.41 3.59
N ASP A 103 -11.57 7.10 3.64
CA ASP A 103 -12.52 6.04 3.29
C ASP A 103 -13.01 5.28 4.54
N ALA A 104 -12.31 5.46 5.67
CA ALA A 104 -12.54 4.76 6.93
C ALA A 104 -13.94 5.01 7.51
N ASP A 105 -14.39 6.26 7.53
CA ASP A 105 -15.69 6.62 8.11
C ASP A 105 -16.85 6.07 7.29
N ASN A 106 -16.76 6.15 5.96
CA ASN A 106 -17.76 5.56 5.05
C ASN A 106 -17.87 4.05 5.25
N PHE A 107 -16.74 3.37 5.42
CA PHE A 107 -16.71 1.92 5.66
C PHE A 107 -17.32 1.56 7.03
N GLU A 108 -16.97 2.30 8.08
CA GLU A 108 -17.55 2.13 9.41
C GLU A 108 -19.08 2.26 9.39
N HIS A 109 -19.61 3.29 8.71
CA HIS A 109 -21.04 3.46 8.56
C HIS A 109 -21.72 2.29 7.83
N GLN A 110 -21.09 1.76 6.77
CA GLN A 110 -21.62 0.61 6.04
C GLN A 110 -21.67 -0.65 6.90
N LEU A 111 -20.62 -0.93 7.67
CA LEU A 111 -20.59 -2.08 8.58
C LEU A 111 -21.61 -1.95 9.70
N GLN A 112 -21.72 -0.76 10.30
CA GLN A 112 -22.69 -0.53 11.36
C GLN A 112 -24.13 -0.70 10.84
N ALA A 113 -24.43 -0.15 9.65
CA ALA A 113 -25.71 -0.32 8.99
C ALA A 113 -26.00 -1.79 8.67
N GLN A 114 -24.99 -2.57 8.28
CA GLN A 114 -25.13 -4.01 8.07
C GLN A 114 -25.51 -4.72 9.37
N VAL A 115 -24.82 -4.43 10.47
CA VAL A 115 -25.14 -5.05 11.76
C VAL A 115 -26.55 -4.68 12.23
N ASP A 116 -26.93 -3.41 12.11
CA ASP A 116 -28.27 -2.97 12.49
C ASP A 116 -29.36 -3.61 11.63
N ALA A 117 -29.11 -3.82 10.32
CA ALA A 117 -29.99 -4.59 9.46
C ALA A 117 -30.10 -6.06 9.90
N LEU A 118 -29.03 -6.68 10.38
CA LEU A 118 -29.07 -8.04 10.95
C LEU A 118 -29.95 -8.10 12.21
N LYS A 119 -29.83 -7.09 13.10
CA LYS A 119 -30.65 -6.99 14.33
C LYS A 119 -32.13 -6.89 13.98
N VAL A 120 -32.48 -5.95 13.10
CA VAL A 120 -33.87 -5.68 12.70
C VAL A 120 -34.48 -6.91 12.03
N ARG A 121 -33.72 -7.62 11.18
CA ARG A 121 -34.19 -8.86 10.54
C ARG A 121 -34.25 -10.06 11.48
N GLY A 122 -33.62 -9.99 12.66
CA GLY A 122 -33.50 -11.12 13.58
C GLY A 122 -32.76 -12.29 12.92
N VAL A 123 -31.62 -12.01 12.27
CA VAL A 123 -30.80 -13.03 11.60
C VAL A 123 -29.35 -12.91 12.01
N ARG A 124 -28.63 -14.04 11.97
CA ARG A 124 -27.16 -14.08 12.08
C ARG A 124 -26.59 -14.55 10.76
N GLU A 125 -25.55 -13.89 10.31
CA GLU A 125 -24.80 -14.27 9.12
C GLU A 125 -23.44 -14.85 9.54
N SER A 126 -22.98 -15.86 8.84
CA SER A 126 -21.62 -16.41 8.95
C SER A 126 -21.10 -16.73 7.56
N PHE A 127 -19.83 -16.44 7.32
CA PHE A 127 -19.18 -16.66 6.04
C PHE A 127 -18.06 -17.69 6.17
N THR A 128 -18.04 -18.64 5.24
CA THR A 128 -16.99 -19.65 5.11
C THR A 128 -16.35 -19.50 3.74
N SER A 129 -15.08 -19.10 3.70
CA SER A 129 -14.30 -19.04 2.47
C SER A 129 -14.07 -20.44 1.89
N LEU A 130 -14.29 -20.60 0.59
CA LEU A 130 -14.08 -21.84 -0.16
C LEU A 130 -12.91 -21.72 -1.14
N ASP A 131 -12.77 -20.57 -1.78
CA ASP A 131 -11.76 -20.34 -2.79
C ASP A 131 -11.29 -18.88 -2.78
N LEU A 132 -10.09 -18.66 -3.27
CA LEU A 132 -9.47 -17.34 -3.31
C LEU A 132 -8.73 -17.15 -4.62
N ILE A 133 -9.06 -16.06 -5.31
CA ILE A 133 -8.52 -15.75 -6.63
C ILE A 133 -7.83 -14.41 -6.55
N TYR A 134 -6.56 -14.35 -6.94
CA TYR A 134 -5.85 -13.10 -7.16
C TYR A 134 -5.62 -12.87 -8.65
N ASN A 135 -5.70 -11.60 -9.06
CA ASN A 135 -5.30 -11.18 -10.40
C ASN A 135 -4.32 -10.02 -10.31
N SER A 136 -3.12 -10.25 -10.83
CA SER A 136 -2.01 -9.29 -10.83
C SER A 136 -2.24 -8.09 -11.76
N ASP A 137 -3.04 -8.22 -12.82
CA ASP A 137 -3.29 -7.13 -13.78
C ASP A 137 -4.08 -5.97 -13.16
N VAL A 138 -5.04 -6.29 -12.27
CA VAL A 138 -5.96 -5.32 -11.65
C VAL A 138 -5.77 -5.17 -10.15
N ASP A 139 -4.82 -5.93 -9.61
CA ASP A 139 -4.48 -5.99 -8.20
C ASP A 139 -5.72 -6.19 -7.31
N LEU A 140 -6.48 -7.26 -7.59
CA LEU A 140 -7.70 -7.59 -6.87
C LEU A 140 -7.65 -9.02 -6.35
N VAL A 141 -8.14 -9.17 -5.13
CA VAL A 141 -8.38 -10.45 -4.46
C VAL A 141 -9.89 -10.67 -4.40
N TRP A 142 -10.36 -11.77 -4.96
CA TRP A 142 -11.71 -12.26 -4.75
C TRP A 142 -11.69 -13.40 -3.75
N VAL A 143 -12.42 -13.23 -2.64
CA VAL A 143 -12.64 -14.29 -1.65
C VAL A 143 -14.04 -14.82 -1.86
N TYR A 144 -14.13 -16.04 -2.39
CA TYR A 144 -15.38 -16.71 -2.70
C TYR A 144 -15.73 -17.73 -1.62
N GLY A 145 -17.00 -17.82 -1.27
CA GLY A 145 -17.43 -18.76 -0.24
C GLY A 145 -18.94 -18.85 -0.08
N ASP A 146 -19.31 -19.50 1.02
CA ASP A 146 -20.69 -19.69 1.43
C ASP A 146 -21.05 -18.75 2.57
N LYS A 147 -22.12 -17.97 2.37
CA LYS A 147 -22.74 -17.16 3.41
C LYS A 147 -23.98 -17.85 3.92
N LYS A 148 -23.94 -18.30 5.18
CA LYS A 148 -25.05 -18.92 5.88
C LYS A 148 -25.77 -17.86 6.70
N THR A 149 -27.08 -17.73 6.49
CA THR A 149 -27.96 -16.84 7.26
C THR A 149 -28.91 -17.69 8.09
N VAL A 150 -28.97 -17.46 9.40
CA VAL A 150 -29.80 -18.20 10.35
C VAL A 150 -30.76 -17.25 11.06
N SER A 151 -32.06 -17.54 11.04
CA SER A 151 -33.04 -16.77 11.81
C SER A 151 -32.86 -17.02 13.31
N THR A 152 -32.77 -15.95 14.10
CA THR A 152 -32.70 -16.01 15.56
C THR A 152 -34.04 -16.41 16.19
N ARG A 153 -35.15 -16.28 15.45
CA ARG A 153 -36.50 -16.61 15.94
C ARG A 153 -36.90 -18.05 15.66
N THR A 154 -36.65 -18.54 14.44
CA THR A 154 -37.12 -19.87 14.00
C THR A 154 -36.02 -20.91 13.89
N GLY A 155 -34.75 -20.51 13.87
CA GLY A 155 -33.61 -21.39 13.60
C GLY A 155 -33.48 -21.82 12.12
N ALA A 156 -34.39 -21.39 11.24
CA ALA A 156 -34.30 -21.66 9.81
C ALA A 156 -33.01 -21.07 9.23
N SER A 157 -32.32 -21.83 8.39
CA SER A 157 -31.07 -21.41 7.76
C SER A 157 -31.13 -21.48 6.24
N THR A 158 -30.56 -20.47 5.59
CA THR A 158 -30.31 -20.45 4.15
C THR A 158 -28.82 -20.24 3.89
N THR A 159 -28.31 -20.86 2.84
CA THR A 159 -26.92 -20.70 2.41
C THR A 159 -26.90 -20.15 1.00
N GLN A 160 -26.12 -19.11 0.78
CA GLN A 160 -25.96 -18.46 -0.51
C GLN A 160 -24.49 -18.32 -0.87
N LYS A 161 -24.18 -18.40 -2.16
CA LYS A 161 -22.85 -18.11 -2.67
C LYS A 161 -22.55 -16.62 -2.51
N TRP A 162 -21.35 -16.29 -2.06
CA TRP A 162 -20.96 -14.91 -1.78
C TRP A 162 -19.51 -14.66 -2.14
N THR A 163 -19.23 -13.47 -2.65
CA THR A 163 -17.90 -13.04 -3.05
C THR A 163 -17.57 -11.70 -2.41
N TYR A 164 -16.39 -11.60 -1.80
CA TYR A 164 -15.76 -10.34 -1.42
C TYR A 164 -14.69 -9.97 -2.45
N GLU A 165 -14.68 -8.72 -2.90
CA GLU A 165 -13.70 -8.16 -3.82
C GLU A 165 -12.89 -7.09 -3.07
N ILE A 166 -11.59 -7.31 -2.95
CA ILE A 166 -10.73 -6.52 -2.07
C ILE A 166 -9.44 -6.15 -2.79
N ARG A 167 -9.06 -4.87 -2.74
CA ARG A 167 -7.73 -4.39 -3.15
C ARG A 167 -6.93 -4.01 -1.92
N ILE A 168 -5.74 -4.61 -1.78
CA ILE A 168 -4.84 -4.36 -0.65
C ILE A 168 -3.49 -3.87 -1.16
N THR A 169 -3.06 -2.73 -0.65
CA THR A 169 -1.71 -2.22 -0.83
C THR A 169 -0.94 -2.25 0.48
N ALA A 170 0.39 -2.36 0.42
CA ALA A 170 1.22 -2.21 1.60
C ALA A 170 1.65 -0.75 1.74
N SER A 171 1.46 -0.18 2.92
CA SER A 171 1.96 1.14 3.28
C SER A 171 2.74 1.01 4.59
N ASN A 172 4.06 1.24 4.54
CA ASN A 172 4.97 1.04 5.66
C ASN A 172 4.85 -0.35 6.30
N GLY A 173 4.70 -1.41 5.47
CA GLY A 173 4.51 -2.80 5.92
C GLY A 173 3.10 -3.13 6.42
N MET A 174 2.25 -2.13 6.66
CA MET A 174 0.86 -2.32 7.09
C MET A 174 -0.10 -2.46 5.90
N PRO A 175 -1.09 -3.35 5.99
CA PRO A 175 -2.07 -3.52 4.92
C PRO A 175 -3.00 -2.32 4.87
N LYS A 176 -3.24 -1.83 3.67
CA LYS A 176 -4.21 -0.77 3.38
C LYS A 176 -5.23 -1.25 2.36
N ILE A 177 -6.51 -1.20 2.73
CA ILE A 177 -7.62 -1.53 1.85
C ILE A 177 -7.94 -0.28 1.03
N ASP A 178 -7.75 -0.37 -0.29
CA ASP A 178 -8.09 0.70 -1.23
C ASP A 178 -9.44 0.48 -1.90
N HIS A 179 -9.90 -0.78 -1.96
CA HIS A 179 -11.20 -1.14 -2.51
C HIS A 179 -11.79 -2.29 -1.69
N PHE A 180 -13.07 -2.17 -1.37
CA PHE A 180 -13.84 -3.23 -0.72
C PHE A 180 -15.25 -3.25 -1.32
N SER A 181 -15.65 -4.41 -1.82
CA SER A 181 -16.98 -4.67 -2.34
C SER A 181 -17.40 -6.09 -2.01
N GLN A 182 -18.71 -6.33 -2.00
CA GLN A 182 -19.28 -7.65 -1.73
C GLN A 182 -20.53 -7.87 -2.56
N TYR A 183 -20.74 -9.10 -3.04
CA TYR A 183 -21.91 -9.45 -3.84
C TYR A 183 -22.24 -10.94 -3.74
N SER A 184 -23.49 -11.27 -4.08
CA SER A 184 -23.96 -12.65 -4.16
C SER A 184 -23.45 -13.31 -5.44
N GLY A 185 -23.09 -14.59 -5.36
CA GLY A 185 -22.67 -15.40 -6.50
C GLY A 185 -21.16 -15.63 -6.58
N ALA A 186 -20.75 -16.24 -7.70
CA ALA A 186 -19.35 -16.50 -8.03
C ALA A 186 -18.64 -15.21 -8.51
N PRO A 187 -17.31 -15.12 -8.37
CA PRO A 187 -16.56 -13.94 -8.77
C PRO A 187 -16.62 -13.72 -10.29
N GLU A 188 -17.00 -12.51 -10.70
CA GLU A 188 -17.08 -12.12 -12.12
C GLU A 188 -15.73 -11.63 -12.68
N THR A 189 -14.68 -12.44 -12.52
CA THR A 189 -13.29 -12.00 -12.77
C THR A 189 -13.05 -11.44 -14.18
N ARG A 190 -13.52 -12.12 -15.23
CA ARG A 190 -13.30 -11.70 -16.63
C ARG A 190 -13.91 -10.34 -16.96
N SER A 191 -15.19 -10.16 -16.61
CA SER A 191 -15.92 -8.92 -16.89
C SER A 191 -15.31 -7.75 -16.10
N ARG A 192 -15.02 -7.98 -14.81
CA ARG A 192 -14.41 -6.97 -13.93
C ARG A 192 -13.02 -6.56 -14.40
N VAL A 193 -12.17 -7.52 -14.78
CA VAL A 193 -10.81 -7.22 -15.29
C VAL A 193 -10.88 -6.36 -16.55
N LYS A 194 -11.77 -6.70 -17.50
CA LYS A 194 -11.96 -5.92 -18.72
C LYS A 194 -12.41 -4.49 -18.42
N ALA A 195 -13.45 -4.33 -17.60
CA ALA A 195 -13.98 -3.02 -17.23
C ALA A 195 -12.95 -2.13 -16.53
N ILE A 196 -12.10 -2.71 -15.67
CA ILE A 196 -11.04 -1.96 -14.98
C ILE A 196 -9.93 -1.55 -15.96
N LYS A 197 -9.54 -2.42 -16.89
CA LYS A 197 -8.54 -2.09 -17.92
C LYS A 197 -9.01 -0.95 -18.81
N GLU A 198 -10.26 -1.00 -19.27
CA GLU A 198 -10.89 0.08 -20.06
C GLU A 198 -10.94 1.39 -19.26
N ALA A 199 -11.43 1.35 -18.01
CA ALA A 199 -11.49 2.54 -17.16
C ALA A 199 -10.10 3.14 -16.83
N ASN A 200 -9.05 2.32 -16.78
CA ASN A 200 -7.68 2.78 -16.57
C ASN A 200 -7.08 3.38 -17.85
N ALA A 201 -7.37 2.80 -19.02
CA ALA A 201 -6.99 3.36 -20.31
C ALA A 201 -7.62 4.74 -20.54
N ASP A 202 -8.93 4.87 -20.30
CA ASP A 202 -9.64 6.15 -20.39
C ASP A 202 -9.04 7.23 -19.46
N LYS A 203 -8.57 6.84 -18.27
CA LYS A 203 -7.92 7.75 -17.32
C LYS A 203 -6.53 8.16 -17.77
N ALA A 204 -5.76 7.24 -18.35
CA ALA A 204 -4.45 7.54 -18.90
C ALA A 204 -4.57 8.51 -20.08
N GLU A 205 -5.51 8.28 -21.00
CA GLU A 205 -5.78 9.16 -22.14
C GLU A 205 -6.21 10.57 -21.70
N ARG A 206 -7.03 10.68 -20.65
CA ARG A 206 -7.42 11.99 -20.08
C ARG A 206 -6.26 12.72 -19.43
N GLN A 207 -5.39 12.00 -18.72
CA GLN A 207 -4.20 12.60 -18.07
C GLN A 207 -3.14 13.04 -19.08
N GLU A 208 -2.97 12.30 -20.18
CA GLU A 208 -2.10 12.69 -21.30
C GLU A 208 -2.68 13.89 -22.09
N GLY A 209 -3.99 13.92 -22.32
CA GLY A 209 -4.66 15.05 -22.95
C GLY A 209 -4.63 16.35 -22.13
N GLU A 210 -4.54 16.24 -20.80
CA GLU A 210 -4.42 17.39 -19.89
C GLU A 210 -2.97 17.90 -19.77
N GLN A 211 -1.96 17.04 -19.99
CA GLN A 211 -0.54 17.46 -20.05
C GLN A 211 -0.12 18.07 -21.40
N LEU A 212 -0.90 17.87 -22.46
CA LEU A 212 -0.59 18.35 -23.83
C LEU A 212 -1.20 19.71 -24.20
N LYS A 213 -1.64 20.54 -23.24
CA LYS A 213 -2.00 21.94 -23.49
C LYS A 213 -0.84 22.90 -23.16
N PRO A 214 0.00 23.32 -24.12
CA PRO A 214 0.94 24.41 -23.94
C PRO A 214 0.27 25.76 -24.28
N ASP A 215 -0.74 26.18 -23.51
CA ASP A 215 -1.42 27.47 -23.70
C ASP A 215 -1.28 28.35 -22.45
N ASP A 216 -0.04 28.73 -22.10
CA ASP A 216 0.24 29.92 -21.26
C ASP A 216 1.71 30.40 -21.44
N LEU A 217 2.18 30.43 -22.69
CA LEU A 217 3.28 31.33 -23.09
C LEU A 217 2.67 32.49 -23.88
N ASP A 218 1.78 33.24 -23.22
CA ASP A 218 1.49 34.62 -23.60
C ASP A 218 2.72 35.44 -23.24
N VAL A 219 3.72 35.40 -24.13
CA VAL A 219 4.87 36.31 -24.06
C VAL A 219 4.32 37.68 -24.45
N PRO A 220 4.28 38.67 -23.56
CA PRO A 220 3.87 40.01 -23.97
C PRO A 220 4.89 40.49 -25.00
N LEU A 221 4.40 40.83 -26.20
CA LEU A 221 5.20 41.55 -27.19
C LEU A 221 5.73 42.83 -26.50
N PRO A 222 7.03 43.15 -26.60
CA PRO A 222 7.55 44.40 -26.08
C PRO A 222 6.86 45.56 -26.81
N ASP A 223 6.24 46.44 -26.02
CA ASP A 223 5.66 47.71 -26.46
C ASP A 223 6.78 48.63 -26.94
N ASP A 224 7.00 48.65 -28.25
CA ASP A 224 7.86 49.61 -28.94
C ASP A 224 7.17 50.98 -28.97
N SER A 225 7.12 51.65 -27.82
CA SER A 225 6.75 53.06 -27.71
C SER A 225 7.69 53.84 -26.80
N ILE A 226 8.99 53.82 -27.14
CA ILE A 226 9.91 54.88 -26.73
C ILE A 226 9.58 56.13 -27.54
N LYS A 227 8.71 56.96 -26.97
CA LYS A 227 8.57 58.37 -27.35
C LYS A 227 9.76 59.16 -26.80
N ASP A 228 10.24 60.05 -27.65
CA ASP A 228 11.14 61.16 -27.36
C ASP A 228 10.86 61.82 -26.00
N ASN A 229 11.91 61.98 -25.18
CA ASN A 229 12.20 63.27 -24.54
C ASN A 229 13.60 63.29 -23.89
N LYS A 230 14.53 64.01 -24.53
CA LYS A 230 15.36 65.12 -24.00
C LYS A 230 16.77 65.14 -24.56
#